data_AF-A0A7Y0EZ54-F1
#
_entry.id   AF-A0A7Y0EZ54-F1
#
_cell.length_a   1.000
_cell.length_b   1.000
_cell.length_c   1.000
_cell.angle_alpha   90.00
_cell.angle_beta   90.00
_cell.angle_gamma   90.00
#
_symmetry.space_group_name_H-M   'P 1'
#
loop_
_entity.id
_entity.type
_entity.pdbx_description
1 polymer ?
#
loop_
_entity_poly.entity_id
_entity_poly.type
_entity_poly.pdbx_seq_one_letter_code
_entity_poly.pdbx_strand_id
1 'polypeptide(L)'
;MANMQKAQQSQQLHSDSHTGNQQQTVDALSALQALDTDRAKIASGYAARRTSNIVWVAIVFGLLTFTYWLIPQAWLNRFNLPWNPIWIVAALLVMSLLLLIAAIMLNSRRQGIAPQWQAPKPAMRSRRYKIAIAVHFFVNFIPPILALAVGFATTAWWSAVAVALVGAVINGAMEAWELDEIVRALQQRTTPESSALGSSAEVHHDIG
;
A
#
# COMPACT_ATOMS: atom_id res chain seq x y z
N MET A 1 -31.77 57.17 -27.86
CA MET A 1 -32.14 56.26 -26.76
C MET A 1 -31.54 54.84 -26.90
N ALA A 2 -30.41 54.64 -27.59
CA ALA A 2 -29.84 53.30 -27.84
C ALA A 2 -28.72 52.87 -26.87
N ASN A 3 -28.21 53.76 -26.02
CA ASN A 3 -27.05 53.47 -25.16
C ASN A 3 -27.42 52.90 -23.77
N MET A 4 -28.69 52.93 -23.37
CA MET A 4 -29.13 52.38 -22.08
C MET A 4 -29.27 50.84 -22.09
N GLN A 5 -29.63 50.24 -23.23
CA GLN A 5 -29.81 48.78 -23.33
C GLN A 5 -28.48 48.00 -23.26
N LYS A 6 -27.37 48.59 -23.70
CA LYS A 6 -26.06 47.93 -23.72
C LYS A 6 -25.44 47.78 -22.32
N ALA A 7 -25.78 48.67 -21.38
CA ALA A 7 -25.30 48.60 -20.00
C ALA A 7 -26.05 47.55 -19.17
N GLN A 8 -27.37 47.42 -19.35
CA GLN A 8 -28.17 46.40 -18.65
C GLN A 8 -27.85 44.98 -19.14
N GLN A 9 -27.61 44.79 -20.44
CA GLN A 9 -27.23 43.48 -20.97
C GLN A 9 -25.84 43.01 -20.48
N SER A 10 -24.94 43.95 -20.18
CA SER A 10 -23.61 43.66 -19.63
C SER A 10 -23.66 43.31 -18.14
N GLN A 11 -24.56 43.92 -17.36
CA GLN A 11 -24.77 43.56 -15.94
C GLN A 11 -25.52 42.24 -15.74
N GLN A 12 -26.41 41.88 -16.68
CA GLN A 12 -27.16 40.63 -16.63
C GLN A 12 -26.27 39.41 -16.99
N LEU A 13 -25.39 39.55 -17.99
CA LEU A 13 -24.35 38.55 -18.31
C LEU A 13 -23.32 38.36 -17.18
N HIS A 14 -23.00 39.43 -16.43
CA HIS A 14 -22.10 39.33 -15.27
C HIS A 14 -22.77 38.69 -14.03
N SER A 15 -24.09 38.80 -13.90
CA SER A 15 -24.83 38.13 -12.81
C SER A 15 -25.04 36.64 -13.08
N ASP A 16 -25.31 36.24 -14.32
CA ASP A 16 -25.50 34.83 -14.71
C ASP A 16 -24.20 34.01 -14.65
N SER A 17 -23.04 34.65 -14.87
CA SER A 17 -21.74 34.01 -14.74
C SER A 17 -21.31 33.82 -13.28
N HIS A 18 -21.73 34.71 -12.37
CA HIS A 18 -21.45 34.59 -10.94
C HIS A 18 -22.27 33.47 -10.29
N THR A 19 -23.56 33.34 -10.63
CA THR A 19 -24.42 32.25 -10.17
C THR A 19 -24.02 30.91 -10.77
N GLY A 20 -23.67 30.87 -12.07
CA GLY A 20 -23.12 29.67 -12.72
C GLY A 20 -21.80 29.19 -12.09
N ASN A 21 -20.89 30.10 -11.78
CA ASN A 21 -19.63 29.76 -11.09
C ASN A 21 -19.85 29.33 -9.64
N GLN A 22 -20.79 29.94 -8.92
CA GLN A 22 -21.14 29.51 -7.56
C GLN A 22 -21.76 28.11 -7.56
N GLN A 23 -22.69 27.84 -8.47
CA GLN A 23 -23.29 26.51 -8.64
C GLN A 23 -22.23 25.45 -8.96
N GLN A 24 -21.33 25.73 -9.92
CA GLN A 24 -20.21 24.84 -10.26
C GLN A 24 -19.24 24.62 -9.09
N THR A 25 -19.03 25.63 -8.24
CA THR A 25 -18.16 25.50 -7.06
C THR A 25 -18.82 24.60 -6.00
N VAL A 26 -20.13 24.72 -5.78
CA VAL A 26 -20.90 23.87 -4.86
C VAL A 26 -20.97 22.42 -5.39
N ASP A 27 -21.17 22.25 -6.69
CA ASP A 27 -21.15 20.93 -7.34
C ASP A 27 -19.76 20.29 -7.27
N ALA A 28 -18.68 21.08 -7.46
CA ALA A 28 -17.31 20.60 -7.29
C ALA A 28 -17.00 20.21 -5.85
N LEU A 29 -17.47 20.99 -4.86
CA LEU A 29 -17.31 20.67 -3.43
C LEU A 29 -18.07 19.39 -3.06
N SER A 30 -19.30 19.21 -3.54
CA SER A 30 -20.08 18.00 -3.29
C SER A 30 -19.44 16.76 -3.94
N ALA A 31 -18.89 16.89 -5.15
CA ALA A 31 -18.13 15.84 -5.81
C ALA A 31 -16.84 15.47 -5.04
N LEU A 32 -16.11 16.47 -4.51
CA LEU A 32 -14.93 16.24 -3.68
C LEU A 32 -15.30 15.56 -2.35
N GLN A 33 -16.42 15.92 -1.74
CA GLN A 33 -16.92 15.31 -0.51
C GLN A 33 -17.38 13.86 -0.72
N ALA A 34 -18.03 13.57 -1.84
CA ALA A 34 -18.38 12.22 -2.25
C ALA A 34 -17.11 11.36 -2.47
N LEU A 35 -16.08 11.94 -3.09
CA LEU A 35 -14.78 11.29 -3.28
C LEU A 35 -14.05 11.02 -1.97
N ASP A 36 -14.05 11.97 -1.02
CA ASP A 36 -13.48 11.78 0.31
C ASP A 36 -14.22 10.65 1.08
N THR A 37 -15.54 10.57 0.92
CA THR A 37 -16.37 9.51 1.51
C THR A 37 -16.04 8.13 0.93
N ASP A 38 -15.89 8.03 -0.40
CA ASP A 38 -15.50 6.79 -1.06
C ASP A 38 -14.10 6.35 -0.65
N ARG A 39 -13.14 7.28 -0.56
CA ARG A 39 -11.79 6.98 -0.06
C ARG A 39 -11.79 6.50 1.38
N ALA A 40 -12.60 7.10 2.25
CA ALA A 40 -12.76 6.66 3.63
C ALA A 40 -13.34 5.24 3.71
N LYS A 41 -14.31 4.91 2.85
CA LYS A 41 -14.86 3.56 2.72
C LYS A 41 -13.79 2.56 2.28
N ILE A 42 -12.99 2.89 1.26
CA ILE A 42 -11.88 2.04 0.82
C ILE A 42 -10.86 1.85 1.94
N ALA A 43 -10.46 2.91 2.64
CA ALA A 43 -9.52 2.86 3.76
C ALA A 43 -10.02 1.93 4.89
N SER A 44 -11.32 1.99 5.22
CA SER A 44 -11.93 1.10 6.21
C SER A 44 -11.87 -0.38 5.80
N GLY A 45 -11.98 -0.67 4.50
CA GLY A 45 -11.82 -2.01 3.94
C GLY A 45 -10.41 -2.57 4.11
N TYR A 46 -9.38 -1.74 3.90
CA TYR A 46 -7.99 -2.11 4.16
C TYR A 46 -7.74 -2.34 5.66
N ALA A 47 -8.24 -1.45 6.52
CA ALA A 47 -8.10 -1.58 7.97
C ALA A 47 -8.76 -2.86 8.50
N ALA A 48 -9.95 -3.22 8.02
CA ALA A 48 -10.65 -4.44 8.44
C ALA A 48 -9.91 -5.73 8.06
N ARG A 49 -9.12 -5.72 6.97
CA ARG A 49 -8.36 -6.88 6.50
C ARG A 49 -6.90 -6.88 6.97
N ARG A 50 -6.45 -5.80 7.62
CA ARG A 50 -5.06 -5.56 8.01
C ARG A 50 -4.44 -6.73 8.76
N THR A 51 -5.02 -7.12 9.88
CA THR A 51 -4.48 -8.21 10.72
C THR A 51 -4.40 -9.52 9.96
N SER A 52 -5.41 -9.83 9.15
CA SER A 52 -5.42 -11.06 8.34
C SER A 52 -4.32 -11.02 7.28
N ASN A 53 -4.14 -9.91 6.56
CA ASN A 53 -3.08 -9.80 5.56
C ASN A 53 -1.69 -9.94 6.18
N ILE A 54 -1.43 -9.24 7.29
CA ILE A 54 -0.15 -9.31 8.01
C ILE A 54 0.17 -10.74 8.42
N VAL A 55 -0.78 -11.44 9.04
CA VAL A 55 -0.58 -12.82 9.52
C VAL A 55 -0.27 -13.77 8.36
N TRP A 56 -1.00 -13.66 7.26
CA TRP A 56 -0.79 -14.54 6.11
C TRP A 56 0.53 -14.27 5.38
N VAL A 57 0.91 -12.99 5.22
CA VAL A 57 2.23 -12.61 4.70
C VAL A 57 3.33 -13.16 5.60
N ALA A 58 3.21 -12.98 6.92
CA ALA A 58 4.17 -13.51 7.89
C ALA A 58 4.32 -15.04 7.78
N ILE A 59 3.23 -15.79 7.65
CA ILE A 59 3.27 -17.25 7.47
C ILE A 59 4.02 -17.63 6.18
N VAL A 60 3.65 -17.02 5.05
CA VAL A 60 4.24 -17.39 3.76
C VAL A 60 5.73 -17.04 3.70
N PHE A 61 6.12 -15.86 4.18
CA PHE A 61 7.53 -15.47 4.22
C PHE A 61 8.32 -16.22 5.30
N GLY A 62 7.70 -16.64 6.40
CA GLY A 62 8.31 -17.55 7.36
C GLY A 62 8.62 -18.92 6.74
N LEU A 63 7.66 -19.49 6.01
CA LEU A 63 7.85 -20.74 5.27
C LEU A 63 8.90 -20.60 4.16
N LEU A 64 8.90 -19.48 3.44
CA LEU A 64 9.93 -19.19 2.44
C LEU A 64 11.31 -19.11 3.11
N THR A 65 11.45 -18.38 4.21
CA THR A 65 12.73 -18.28 4.92
C THR A 65 13.22 -19.65 5.42
N PHE A 66 12.29 -20.51 5.84
CA PHE A 66 12.57 -21.90 6.20
C PHE A 66 13.05 -22.75 5.00
N THR A 67 12.47 -22.61 3.81
CA THR A 67 12.97 -23.33 2.62
C THR A 67 14.39 -22.93 2.28
N TYR A 68 14.75 -21.65 2.42
CA TYR A 68 16.12 -21.18 2.22
C TYR A 68 17.11 -21.75 3.25
N TRP A 69 16.71 -21.92 4.51
CA TRP A 69 17.54 -22.59 5.51
C TRP A 69 17.79 -24.07 5.18
N LEU A 70 16.81 -24.75 4.55
CA LEU A 70 16.93 -26.16 4.15
C LEU A 70 17.85 -26.39 2.95
N ILE A 71 18.01 -25.40 2.06
CA ILE A 71 18.83 -25.54 0.84
C ILE A 71 20.27 -25.99 1.17
N PRO A 72 21.02 -25.33 2.07
CA PRO A 72 22.36 -25.78 2.47
C PRO A 72 22.38 -27.18 3.10
N GLN A 73 21.36 -27.53 3.89
CA GLN A 73 21.28 -28.85 4.54
C GLN A 73 21.14 -29.96 3.49
N ALA A 74 20.31 -29.72 2.47
CA ALA A 74 20.13 -30.62 1.34
C ALA A 74 21.39 -30.67 0.47
N TRP A 75 21.94 -29.52 0.10
CA TRP A 75 23.13 -29.42 -0.77
C TRP A 75 24.34 -30.17 -0.20
N LEU A 76 24.57 -30.05 1.11
CA LEU A 76 25.65 -30.75 1.82
C LEU A 76 25.31 -32.20 2.21
N ASN A 77 24.16 -32.72 1.76
CA ASN A 77 23.62 -34.03 2.07
C ASN A 77 23.62 -34.37 3.58
N ARG A 78 23.35 -33.39 4.45
CA ARG A 78 23.36 -33.58 5.90
C ARG A 78 22.25 -34.49 6.42
N PHE A 79 21.27 -34.80 5.56
CA PHE A 79 20.21 -35.78 5.81
C PHE A 79 20.62 -37.23 5.51
N ASN A 80 21.85 -37.47 5.04
CA ASN A 80 22.39 -38.79 4.70
C ASN A 80 21.49 -39.58 3.74
N LEU A 81 21.02 -38.92 2.69
CA LEU A 81 20.10 -39.52 1.73
C LEU A 81 20.89 -40.28 0.65
N PRO A 82 20.38 -41.44 0.18
CA PRO A 82 21.09 -42.32 -0.75
C PRO A 82 21.13 -41.83 -2.20
N TRP A 83 20.30 -40.85 -2.54
CA TRP A 83 20.14 -40.24 -3.86
C TRP A 83 20.81 -38.88 -3.97
N ASN A 84 21.01 -38.40 -5.21
CA ASN A 84 21.64 -37.11 -5.48
C ASN A 84 20.88 -35.95 -4.79
N PRO A 85 21.51 -35.19 -3.89
CA PRO A 85 20.87 -34.10 -3.13
C PRO A 85 20.31 -32.99 -4.02
N ILE A 86 20.77 -32.87 -5.27
CA ILE A 86 20.33 -31.83 -6.20
C ILE A 86 18.83 -31.84 -6.46
N TRP A 87 18.19 -33.02 -6.41
CA TRP A 87 16.74 -33.15 -6.60
C TRP A 87 15.95 -32.47 -5.48
N ILE A 88 16.45 -32.54 -4.24
CA ILE A 88 15.82 -31.89 -3.09
C ILE A 88 16.01 -30.39 -3.17
N VAL A 89 17.19 -29.94 -3.55
CA VAL A 89 17.46 -28.52 -3.78
C VAL A 89 16.54 -27.97 -4.88
N ALA A 90 16.37 -28.69 -5.99
CA ALA A 90 15.43 -28.32 -7.05
C ALA A 90 13.98 -28.26 -6.53
N ALA A 91 13.54 -29.26 -5.75
CA ALA A 91 12.20 -29.27 -5.15
C ALA A 91 11.99 -28.08 -4.19
N LEU A 92 13.00 -27.73 -3.38
CA LEU A 92 12.95 -26.58 -2.47
C LEU A 92 12.88 -25.25 -3.24
N LEU A 93 13.56 -25.14 -4.38
CA LEU A 93 13.45 -23.96 -5.25
C LEU A 93 12.06 -23.84 -5.88
N VAL A 94 11.48 -24.96 -6.36
CA VAL A 94 10.10 -24.99 -6.87
C VAL A 94 9.12 -24.61 -5.77
N MET A 95 9.27 -25.16 -4.55
CA MET A 95 8.43 -24.79 -3.41
C MET A 95 8.55 -23.31 -3.06
N SER A 96 9.76 -22.75 -3.12
CA SER A 96 9.99 -21.31 -2.88
C SER A 96 9.28 -20.45 -3.93
N LEU A 97 9.31 -20.86 -5.20
CA LEU A 97 8.57 -20.20 -6.27
C LEU A 97 7.05 -20.30 -6.07
N LEU A 98 6.54 -21.46 -5.69
CA LEU A 98 5.12 -21.66 -5.39
C LEU A 98 4.64 -20.82 -4.20
N LEU A 99 5.47 -20.71 -3.15
CA LEU A 99 5.19 -19.84 -2.00
C LEU A 99 5.15 -18.36 -2.41
N LEU A 100 6.07 -17.92 -3.28
CA LEU A 100 6.06 -16.56 -3.82
C LEU A 100 4.79 -16.30 -4.65
N ILE A 101 4.41 -17.24 -5.53
CA ILE A 101 3.16 -17.15 -6.30
C ILE A 101 1.96 -17.11 -5.36
N ALA A 102 1.93 -17.93 -4.31
CA ALA A 102 0.86 -17.93 -3.32
C ALA A 102 0.78 -16.60 -2.57
N ALA A 103 1.91 -16.02 -2.15
CA ALA A 103 1.96 -14.70 -1.51
C ALA A 103 1.33 -13.63 -2.43
N ILE A 104 1.73 -13.63 -3.71
CA ILE A 104 1.22 -12.72 -4.72
C ILE A 104 -0.28 -12.91 -4.93
N MET A 105 -0.75 -14.13 -5.16
CA MET A 105 -2.16 -14.42 -5.39
C MET A 105 -3.04 -14.10 -4.18
N LEU A 106 -2.56 -14.37 -2.97
CA LEU A 106 -3.26 -14.05 -1.73
C LEU A 106 -3.39 -12.55 -1.55
N ASN A 107 -2.32 -11.79 -1.82
CA ASN A 107 -2.38 -10.33 -1.72
C ASN A 107 -3.36 -9.76 -2.76
N SER A 108 -3.29 -10.22 -4.01
CA SER A 108 -4.19 -9.80 -5.10
C SER A 108 -5.67 -10.11 -4.82
N ARG A 109 -5.98 -11.30 -4.29
CA ARG A 109 -7.38 -11.69 -3.99
C ARG A 109 -7.96 -10.90 -2.81
N ARG A 110 -7.14 -10.52 -1.83
CA ARG A 110 -7.61 -9.87 -0.61
C ARG A 110 -7.73 -8.36 -0.71
N GLN A 111 -7.12 -7.73 -1.72
CA GLN A 111 -7.29 -6.31 -2.00
C GLN A 111 -8.61 -5.98 -2.75
N GLY A 112 -9.37 -6.98 -3.22
CA GLY A 112 -10.82 -6.89 -3.46
C GLY A 112 -11.31 -5.97 -4.59
N ILE A 113 -10.44 -5.40 -5.41
CA ILE A 113 -10.76 -4.61 -6.60
C ILE A 113 -9.87 -5.15 -7.71
N ALA A 114 -10.40 -5.22 -8.95
CA ALA A 114 -9.74 -5.75 -10.17
C ALA A 114 -8.22 -5.64 -10.11
N PRO A 115 -7.44 -6.65 -10.55
CA PRO A 115 -6.02 -6.87 -10.26
C PRO A 115 -5.18 -5.65 -10.65
N GLN A 116 -5.23 -4.62 -9.82
CA GLN A 116 -4.44 -3.42 -9.91
C GLN A 116 -3.32 -3.76 -8.97
N TRP A 117 -2.24 -4.26 -9.55
CA TRP A 117 -0.91 -4.45 -8.96
C TRP A 117 -0.30 -3.15 -8.41
N GLN A 118 -1.13 -2.13 -8.24
CA GLN A 118 -0.83 -0.75 -7.96
C GLN A 118 -1.80 -0.32 -6.87
N ALA A 119 -1.25 0.09 -5.72
CA ALA A 119 -2.05 0.73 -4.69
C ALA A 119 -2.85 1.90 -5.29
N PRO A 120 -3.95 2.32 -4.63
CA PRO A 120 -4.78 3.40 -5.14
C PRO A 120 -3.92 4.60 -5.58
N LYS A 121 -4.20 5.17 -6.76
CA LYS A 121 -3.47 6.32 -7.33
C LYS A 121 -3.10 7.41 -6.30
N PRO A 122 -3.96 7.81 -5.33
CA PRO A 122 -3.57 8.77 -4.29
C PRO A 122 -2.41 8.29 -3.40
N ALA A 123 -2.35 7.00 -3.04
CA ALA A 123 -1.23 6.42 -2.30
C ALA A 123 0.06 6.42 -3.12
N MET A 124 0.01 6.07 -4.41
CA MET A 124 1.20 6.10 -5.29
C MET A 124 1.80 7.50 -5.47
N ARG A 125 1.02 8.57 -5.23
CA ARG A 125 1.52 9.96 -5.26
C ARG A 125 2.27 10.34 -3.98
N SER A 126 2.05 9.64 -2.86
CA SER A 126 2.74 9.87 -1.59
C SER A 126 4.22 9.51 -1.68
N ARG A 127 5.11 10.46 -1.37
CA ARG A 127 6.56 10.20 -1.26
C ARG A 127 6.87 9.17 -0.17
N ARG A 128 6.12 9.21 0.94
CA ARG A 128 6.29 8.28 2.07
C ARG A 128 5.92 6.86 1.67
N TYR A 129 4.85 6.68 0.90
CA TYR A 129 4.46 5.38 0.35
C TYR A 129 5.54 4.80 -0.59
N LYS A 130 6.12 5.62 -1.48
CA LYS A 130 7.23 5.18 -2.34
C LYS A 130 8.46 4.73 -1.54
N ILE A 131 8.77 5.43 -0.45
CA ILE A 131 9.87 5.04 0.45
C ILE A 131 9.54 3.72 1.14
N ALA A 132 8.32 3.54 1.66
CA ALA A 132 7.91 2.31 2.31
C ALA A 132 8.04 1.09 1.39
N ILE A 133 7.55 1.16 0.16
CA ILE A 133 7.72 0.07 -0.84
C ILE A 133 9.19 -0.20 -1.12
N ALA A 134 9.98 0.85 -1.35
CA ALA A 134 11.41 0.68 -1.65
C ALA A 134 12.12 -0.03 -0.49
N VAL A 135 11.85 0.39 0.75
CA VAL A 135 12.41 -0.25 1.94
C VAL A 135 11.94 -1.69 2.05
N HIS A 136 10.64 -1.97 1.87
CA HIS A 136 10.11 -3.32 1.92
C HIS A 136 10.79 -4.22 0.87
N PHE A 137 10.97 -3.74 -0.35
CA PHE A 137 11.67 -4.46 -1.41
C PHE A 137 13.09 -4.87 -0.99
N PHE A 138 13.89 -3.94 -0.45
CA PHE A 138 15.25 -4.25 -0.01
C PHE A 138 15.28 -5.18 1.21
N VAL A 139 14.40 -4.94 2.18
CA VAL A 139 14.31 -5.71 3.42
C VAL A 139 13.89 -7.15 3.15
N ASN A 140 13.11 -7.41 2.11
CA ASN A 140 12.64 -8.75 1.75
C ASN A 140 13.79 -9.73 1.40
N PHE A 141 14.94 -9.22 0.95
CA PHE A 141 16.12 -10.05 0.66
C PHE A 141 16.91 -10.45 1.92
N ILE A 142 16.74 -9.73 3.04
CA ILE A 142 17.54 -9.97 4.25
C ILE A 142 17.24 -11.35 4.85
N PRO A 143 15.96 -11.76 5.09
CA PRO A 143 15.69 -13.05 5.72
C PRO A 143 16.17 -14.27 4.92
N PRO A 144 15.95 -14.37 3.59
CA PRO A 144 16.47 -15.49 2.80
C PRO A 144 18.01 -15.59 2.83
N ILE A 145 18.72 -14.46 2.74
CA ILE A 145 20.19 -14.43 2.81
C ILE A 145 20.68 -14.89 4.18
N LEU A 146 20.05 -14.39 5.26
CA LEU A 146 20.36 -14.79 6.62
C LEU A 146 20.11 -16.28 6.83
N ALA A 147 18.98 -16.80 6.33
CA ALA A 147 18.62 -18.21 6.43
C ALA A 147 19.61 -19.12 5.70
N LEU A 148 20.08 -18.73 4.51
CA LEU A 148 21.14 -19.44 3.81
C LEU A 148 22.43 -19.45 4.63
N ALA A 149 22.88 -18.28 5.11
CA ALA A 149 24.10 -18.16 5.89
C ALA A 149 24.06 -19.02 7.17
N VAL A 150 22.95 -18.97 7.91
CA VAL A 150 22.72 -19.79 9.10
C VAL A 150 22.66 -21.27 8.73
N GLY A 151 21.99 -21.65 7.65
CA GLY A 151 21.92 -23.03 7.18
C GLY A 151 23.30 -23.61 6.82
N PHE A 152 24.18 -22.80 6.22
CA PHE A 152 25.57 -23.22 5.99
C PHE A 152 26.33 -23.37 7.31
N ALA A 153 26.20 -22.42 8.23
CA ALA A 153 26.95 -22.35 9.47
C ALA A 153 26.54 -23.41 10.52
N THR A 154 25.27 -23.82 10.57
CA THR A 154 24.77 -24.74 11.61
C THR A 154 23.77 -25.77 11.07
N THR A 155 23.70 -26.91 11.77
CA THR A 155 22.72 -27.99 11.55
C THR A 155 21.59 -27.96 12.58
N ALA A 156 21.66 -27.05 13.55
CA ALA A 156 20.74 -27.02 14.66
C ALA A 156 19.31 -26.69 14.20
N TRP A 157 18.37 -27.59 14.46
CA TRP A 157 16.97 -27.42 14.03
C TRP A 157 16.31 -26.15 14.59
N TRP A 158 16.68 -25.73 15.80
CA TRP A 158 16.15 -24.51 16.43
C TRP A 158 16.55 -23.25 15.66
N SER A 159 17.69 -23.26 14.97
CA SER A 159 18.14 -22.13 14.16
C SER A 159 17.21 -21.90 12.95
N ALA A 160 16.63 -22.98 12.41
CA ALA A 160 15.63 -22.92 11.35
C ALA A 160 14.36 -22.20 11.82
N VAL A 161 13.91 -22.50 13.04
CA VAL A 161 12.75 -21.85 13.66
C VAL A 161 13.04 -20.37 13.92
N ALA A 162 14.23 -20.05 14.41
CA ALA A 162 14.64 -18.67 14.69
C ALA A 162 14.67 -17.81 13.42
N VAL A 163 15.31 -18.28 12.33
CA VAL A 163 15.35 -17.51 11.08
C VAL A 163 13.99 -17.41 10.41
N ALA A 164 13.17 -18.47 10.47
CA ALA A 164 11.80 -18.44 9.96
C ALA A 164 10.93 -17.41 10.70
N LEU A 165 11.04 -17.34 12.03
CA LEU A 165 10.37 -16.32 12.84
C LEU A 165 10.86 -14.92 12.49
N VAL A 166 12.17 -14.71 12.35
CA VAL A 166 12.72 -13.41 11.94
C VAL A 166 12.17 -12.99 10.57
N GLY A 167 12.15 -13.90 9.59
CA GLY A 167 11.59 -13.63 8.27
C GLY A 167 10.10 -13.32 8.28
N ALA A 168 9.33 -14.04 9.10
CA ALA A 168 7.90 -13.81 9.30
C ALA A 168 7.63 -12.44 9.93
N VAL A 169 8.35 -12.09 11.00
CA VAL A 169 8.18 -10.83 11.74
C VAL A 169 8.58 -9.64 10.88
N ILE A 170 9.71 -9.71 10.19
CA ILE A 170 10.19 -8.61 9.34
C ILE A 170 9.18 -8.32 8.22
N ASN A 171 8.77 -9.34 7.46
CA ASN A 171 7.82 -9.14 6.36
C ASN A 171 6.42 -8.77 6.86
N GLY A 172 5.97 -9.33 7.99
CA GLY A 172 4.71 -8.92 8.62
C GLY A 172 4.73 -7.45 9.07
N ALA A 173 5.84 -6.98 9.64
CA ALA A 173 6.00 -5.59 10.06
C ALA A 173 6.05 -4.62 8.86
N MET A 174 6.72 -5.01 7.77
CA MET A 174 6.75 -4.20 6.54
C MET A 174 5.38 -4.11 5.87
N GLU A 175 4.65 -5.23 5.77
CA GLU A 175 3.27 -5.24 5.30
C GLU A 175 2.36 -4.35 6.17
N ALA A 176 2.54 -4.40 7.49
CA ALA A 176 1.79 -3.54 8.40
C ALA A 176 2.05 -2.05 8.16
N TRP A 177 3.31 -1.68 7.88
CA TRP A 177 3.70 -0.31 7.59
C TRP A 177 3.19 0.18 6.24
N GLU A 178 3.24 -0.65 5.20
CA GLU A 178 2.68 -0.33 3.89
C GLU A 178 1.17 -0.09 3.97
N LEU A 179 0.44 -0.95 4.68
CA LEU A 179 -1.00 -0.79 4.87
C LEU A 179 -1.34 0.48 5.65
N ASP A 180 -0.56 0.83 6.68
CA ASP A 180 -0.76 2.09 7.43
C ASP A 180 -0.55 3.31 6.53
N GLU A 181 0.46 3.29 5.67
CA GLU A 181 0.73 4.39 4.76
C GLU A 181 -0.30 4.49 3.63
N ILE A 182 -0.86 3.37 3.16
CA ILE A 182 -2.01 3.33 2.24
C ILE A 182 -3.24 3.97 2.91
N VAL A 183 -3.59 3.55 4.13
CA VAL A 183 -4.73 4.09 4.88
C VAL A 183 -4.54 5.59 5.12
N ARG A 184 -3.35 6.01 5.54
CA ARG A 184 -3.01 7.43 5.75
C ARG A 184 -3.18 8.24 4.47
N ALA A 185 -2.68 7.75 3.34
CA ALA A 185 -2.78 8.45 2.07
C ALA A 185 -4.22 8.50 1.52
N LEU A 186 -5.03 7.48 1.80
CA LEU A 186 -6.46 7.46 1.45
C LEU A 186 -7.30 8.40 2.32
N GLN A 187 -6.97 8.53 3.60
CA GLN A 187 -7.66 9.40 4.55
C GLN A 187 -7.25 10.88 4.44
N GLN A 188 -6.23 11.18 3.64
CA GLN A 188 -5.79 12.55 3.41
C GLN A 188 -6.88 13.30 2.63
N ARG A 189 -7.62 14.18 3.32
CA ARG A 189 -8.74 14.94 2.75
C ARG A 189 -8.32 15.74 1.53
N THR A 190 -9.14 15.72 0.49
CA THR A 190 -8.98 16.59 -0.68
C THR A 190 -9.78 17.89 -0.56
N THR A 191 -10.74 17.95 0.36
CA THR A 191 -11.49 19.17 0.68
C THR A 191 -10.67 20.10 1.59
N PRO A 192 -10.47 21.39 1.23
CA PRO A 192 -9.96 22.38 2.17
C PRO A 192 -10.95 22.53 3.33
N GLU A 193 -10.46 22.68 4.56
CA GLU A 193 -11.33 22.94 5.71
C GLU A 193 -12.21 24.18 5.41
N SER A 194 -13.52 24.07 5.63
CA SER A 194 -14.47 25.16 5.37
C SER A 194 -14.17 26.43 6.17
N SER A 195 -13.37 26.32 7.24
CA SER A 195 -12.84 27.44 8.04
C SER A 195 -11.90 28.37 7.26
N ALA A 196 -11.28 27.91 6.16
CA ALA A 196 -10.39 28.74 5.34
C ALA A 196 -11.13 29.63 4.32
N LEU A 197 -12.36 29.27 3.94
CA LEU A 197 -13.16 30.04 2.99
C LEU A 197 -13.92 31.21 3.64
N GLY A 198 -14.22 31.14 4.94
CA GLY A 198 -14.78 32.25 5.70
C GLY A 198 -13.74 33.32 6.09
N SER A 199 -12.51 32.91 6.42
CA SER A 199 -11.48 33.82 6.93
C SER A 199 -10.88 34.75 5.85
N SER A 200 -10.97 34.41 4.56
CA SER A 200 -10.36 35.22 3.50
C SER A 200 -11.30 36.27 2.90
N ALA A 201 -12.61 36.15 3.15
CA ALA A 201 -13.61 37.13 2.70
C ALA A 201 -13.79 38.29 3.69
N GLU A 202 -13.42 38.11 4.96
CA GLU A 202 -13.64 39.09 6.03
C GLU A 202 -12.48 40.10 6.18
N VAL A 203 -11.33 39.88 5.51
CA VAL A 203 -10.15 40.75 5.60
C VAL A 203 -10.08 41.80 4.48
N HIS A 204 -10.93 41.71 3.44
CA HIS A 204 -10.91 42.67 2.32
C HIS A 204 -11.96 43.78 2.38
N HIS A 205 -12.77 43.84 3.43
CA HIS A 205 -13.83 44.85 3.57
C HIS A 205 -13.49 46.04 4.48
N ASP A 206 -12.28 46.11 5.03
CA ASP A 206 -11.89 47.17 5.98
C ASP A 206 -10.57 47.84 5.58
N ILE A 207 -10.60 48.57 4.46
CA ILE A 207 -9.67 49.67 4.19
C ILE A 207 -10.51 50.83 3.66
N GLY A 208 -11.06 51.61 4.60
CA GLY A 208 -11.56 52.96 4.37
C GLY A 208 -10.44 53.99 4.40
#